data_AF-A0A1G4WFY7-F1
#
_entry.id   AF-A0A1G4WFY7-F1
#
_cell.length_a   1.000
_cell.length_b   1.000
_cell.length_c   1.000
_cell.angle_alpha   90.00
_cell.angle_beta   90.00
_cell.angle_gamma   90.00
#
_symmetry.space_group_name_H-M   'P 1'
#
loop_
_entity.id
_entity.type
_entity.pdbx_description
1 polymer ?
#
loop_
_entity_poly.entity_id
_entity_poly.type
_entity_poly.pdbx_seq_one_letter_code
_entity_poly.pdbx_strand_id
1 'polypeptide(L)'
;MDWASLPFSCLLYLQHLELRPNPMHADALRARDFLRKITGVAETNDAVKAFAEDAPGRTRTAIAVLVPVKSRAAAFRPPRGMIDIVTVVQWILSDLVRALRISTGAALRDVPYEMLTPVVPASFASGSDWASFQFEAKEQTLVLPHVAGHIDDDADEGESRRRVEVGFFELSRGSMHMVIRDHISAGVAAATQGDRRSAVVSFAIACELFLDSLLAALLWEEGKTPEEAVEPWRAPSVVRRVKLEYAARIGGSWNPNKPGPLADWLTHVVNVRNSVLHSGRSPDDVEVERSSDAAGALTNHLARRLVLSWQKYPKTMAVFVGHKSVSEHASKKRADDIHRSLDVHSALAVDFHSWRDQWLAVRAADENAD
;
A
#
# COMPACT_ATOMS: atom_id res chain seq x y z
N MET A 1 4.97 -16.39 -32.18
CA MET A 1 5.55 -16.30 -30.83
C MET A 1 4.61 -15.42 -30.05
N ASP A 2 3.81 -16.00 -29.15
CA ASP A 2 2.84 -15.25 -28.36
C ASP A 2 3.58 -14.56 -27.21
N TRP A 3 3.46 -13.24 -27.09
CA TRP A 3 4.14 -12.44 -26.06
C TRP A 3 3.72 -12.89 -24.65
N ALA A 4 2.52 -13.46 -24.51
CA ALA A 4 2.00 -14.01 -23.26
C ALA A 4 2.76 -15.26 -22.78
N SER A 5 3.49 -15.95 -23.65
CA SER A 5 4.27 -17.14 -23.28
C SER A 5 5.64 -16.83 -22.66
N LEU A 6 6.20 -15.63 -22.89
CA LEU A 6 7.53 -15.21 -22.44
C LEU A 6 7.60 -13.69 -22.18
N PRO A 7 6.79 -13.14 -21.27
CA PRO A 7 6.68 -11.69 -21.09
C PRO A 7 8.00 -11.07 -20.61
N PHE A 8 8.81 -11.79 -19.83
CA PHE A 8 10.10 -11.29 -19.32
C PHE A 8 11.17 -11.17 -20.41
N SER A 9 11.07 -11.94 -21.50
CA SER A 9 11.98 -11.83 -22.65
C SER A 9 11.79 -10.54 -23.45
N CYS A 10 10.65 -9.85 -23.26
CA CYS A 10 10.40 -8.53 -23.83
C CYS A 10 10.97 -7.40 -22.96
N LEU A 11 11.37 -7.68 -21.72
CA LEU A 11 12.07 -6.75 -20.83
C LEU A 11 13.58 -6.83 -21.14
N LEU A 12 14.03 -6.05 -22.13
CA LEU A 12 15.38 -6.16 -22.68
C LEU A 12 16.49 -5.63 -21.73
N TYR A 13 16.15 -4.78 -20.75
CA TYR A 13 17.12 -4.14 -19.87
C TYR A 13 16.46 -3.68 -18.56
N LEU A 14 16.89 -4.24 -17.42
CA LEU A 14 16.59 -3.73 -16.07
C LEU A 14 17.93 -3.48 -15.39
N GLN A 15 18.31 -2.22 -15.24
CA GLN A 15 19.52 -1.81 -14.53
C GLN A 15 19.12 -1.06 -13.27
N HIS A 16 19.57 -1.55 -12.12
CA HIS A 16 19.47 -0.81 -10.87
C HIS A 16 20.61 0.22 -10.85
N LEU A 17 20.29 1.47 -11.23
CA LEU A 17 21.25 2.58 -11.14
C LEU A 17 21.19 3.18 -9.73
N GLU A 18 22.18 2.84 -8.90
CA GLU A 18 22.45 3.63 -7.70
C GLU A 18 23.00 5.01 -8.09
N LEU A 19 22.11 5.98 -8.23
CA LEU A 19 22.51 7.37 -8.43
C LEU A 19 22.74 8.02 -7.07
N ARG A 20 24.01 8.25 -6.70
CA ARG A 20 24.38 9.31 -5.74
C ARG A 20 24.52 10.64 -6.48
N PRO A 21 24.18 11.79 -5.88
CA PRO A 21 24.03 12.06 -4.46
C PRO A 21 22.58 11.91 -3.96
N ASN A 22 22.43 11.64 -2.65
CA ASN A 22 21.13 11.48 -2.01
C ASN A 22 20.20 12.66 -2.36
N PRO A 23 19.09 12.45 -3.08
CA PRO A 23 18.19 13.51 -3.51
C PRO A 23 17.66 14.34 -2.33
N MET A 24 17.55 13.72 -1.15
CA MET A 24 17.13 14.39 0.09
C MET A 24 18.11 15.50 0.51
N HIS A 25 19.41 15.32 0.27
CA HIS A 25 20.43 16.32 0.59
C HIS A 25 20.35 17.51 -0.38
N ALA A 26 20.15 17.24 -1.68
CA ALA A 26 19.99 18.29 -2.69
C ALA A 26 18.72 19.12 -2.46
N ASP A 27 17.60 18.47 -2.12
CA ASP A 27 16.33 19.15 -1.86
C ASP A 27 16.39 19.97 -0.56
N ALA A 28 17.05 19.46 0.49
CA ALA A 28 17.25 20.19 1.75
C ALA A 28 18.10 21.45 1.56
N LEU A 29 19.16 21.39 0.73
CA LEU A 29 19.98 22.56 0.40
C LEU A 29 19.15 23.62 -0.34
N ARG A 30 18.36 23.22 -1.36
CA ARG A 30 17.50 24.16 -2.10
C ARG A 30 16.43 24.78 -1.22
N ALA A 31 15.82 24.01 -0.32
CA ALA A 31 14.86 24.53 0.65
C ALA A 31 15.51 25.56 1.58
N ARG A 32 16.78 25.35 1.95
CA ARG A 32 17.54 26.29 2.79
C ARG A 32 17.87 27.57 2.03
N ASP A 33 18.28 27.48 0.78
CA ASP A 33 18.55 28.66 -0.06
C ASP A 33 17.26 29.48 -0.29
N PHE A 34 16.13 28.79 -0.52
CA PHE A 34 14.82 29.44 -0.59
C PHE A 34 14.45 30.12 0.73
N LEU A 35 14.69 29.48 1.88
CA LEU A 35 14.46 30.08 3.19
C LEU A 35 15.31 31.33 3.40
N ARG A 36 16.62 31.28 3.10
CA ARG A 36 17.54 32.44 3.20
C ARG A 36 17.08 33.63 2.38
N LYS A 37 16.62 33.36 1.15
CA LYS A 37 16.08 34.40 0.28
C LYS A 37 14.86 35.09 0.89
N ILE A 38 14.00 34.34 1.56
CA ILE A 38 12.80 34.87 2.22
C ILE A 38 13.15 35.61 3.52
N THR A 39 14.15 35.13 4.27
CA THR A 39 14.52 35.69 5.58
C THR A 39 15.56 36.81 5.52
N GLY A 40 16.20 37.03 4.37
CA GLY A 40 17.24 38.05 4.19
C GLY A 40 18.57 37.73 4.87
N VAL A 41 18.79 36.47 5.30
CA VAL A 41 20.05 36.01 5.89
C VAL A 41 21.07 35.75 4.78
N ALA A 42 22.21 36.47 4.80
CA ALA A 42 23.20 36.47 3.73
C ALA A 42 23.83 35.08 3.44
N GLU A 43 24.11 34.83 2.15
CA GLU A 43 24.76 33.61 1.67
C GLU A 43 26.20 33.48 2.21
N THR A 44 26.51 32.39 2.89
CA THR A 44 27.91 31.95 3.07
C THR A 44 28.38 31.26 1.79
N ASN A 45 29.35 31.89 1.12
CA ASN A 45 29.63 31.80 -0.32
C ASN A 45 30.30 30.50 -0.81
N ASP A 46 30.50 29.47 0.03
CA ASP A 46 31.43 28.38 -0.31
C ASP A 46 30.80 27.00 -0.60
N ALA A 47 29.54 26.74 -0.23
CA ALA A 47 28.91 25.42 -0.41
C ALA A 47 27.99 25.31 -1.64
N VAL A 48 27.55 26.45 -2.20
CA VAL A 48 26.47 26.50 -3.22
C VAL A 48 26.99 26.25 -4.64
N LYS A 49 28.28 26.50 -4.93
CA LYS A 49 28.85 26.30 -6.26
C LYS A 49 29.04 24.84 -6.68
N ALA A 50 28.94 23.86 -5.76
CA ALA A 50 29.29 22.47 -6.04
C ALA A 50 28.14 21.58 -6.55
N PHE A 51 26.90 22.07 -6.61
CA PHE A 51 25.74 21.21 -6.94
C PHE A 51 24.82 21.79 -8.03
N ALA A 52 25.36 22.69 -8.86
CA ALA A 52 24.63 23.38 -9.92
C ALA A 52 24.34 22.53 -11.17
N GLU A 53 24.72 21.25 -11.21
CA GLU A 53 24.34 20.36 -12.30
C GLU A 53 23.05 19.62 -11.94
N ASP A 54 21.92 20.23 -12.34
CA ASP A 54 20.63 19.55 -12.33
C ASP A 54 20.70 18.30 -13.21
N ALA A 55 20.35 17.14 -12.65
CA ALA A 55 19.91 16.03 -13.49
C ALA A 55 18.69 16.54 -14.30
N PRO A 56 18.72 16.51 -15.64
CA PRO A 56 17.65 17.07 -16.45
C PRO A 56 16.32 16.38 -16.14
N GLY A 57 15.28 17.16 -15.79
CA GLY A 57 13.89 16.69 -15.81
C GLY A 57 13.06 16.76 -14.52
N ARG A 58 13.56 17.25 -13.38
CA ARG A 58 12.74 17.40 -12.15
C ARG A 58 12.33 18.86 -11.87
N THR A 59 11.04 19.15 -11.99
CA THR A 59 10.45 20.40 -11.52
C THR A 59 10.25 20.34 -10.01
N ARG A 60 10.79 21.31 -9.26
CA ARG A 60 10.69 21.39 -7.80
C ARG A 60 9.83 22.58 -7.39
N THR A 61 9.02 22.41 -6.35
CA THR A 61 8.23 23.49 -5.74
C THR A 61 8.65 23.63 -4.28
N ALA A 62 9.08 24.82 -3.87
CA ALA A 62 9.37 25.14 -2.48
C ALA A 62 8.25 26.00 -1.90
N ILE A 63 7.78 25.65 -0.70
CA ILE A 63 6.70 26.35 -0.01
C ILE A 63 7.21 26.71 1.39
N ALA A 64 7.14 28.00 1.74
CA ALA A 64 7.41 28.47 3.09
C ALA A 64 6.09 28.58 3.84
N VAL A 65 5.99 27.91 4.99
CA VAL A 65 4.82 27.96 5.86
C VAL A 65 5.19 28.66 7.16
N LEU A 66 4.50 29.76 7.45
CA LEU A 66 4.66 30.50 8.69
C LEU A 66 3.67 29.96 9.72
N VAL A 67 4.17 29.50 10.87
CA VAL A 67 3.33 29.00 11.96
C VAL A 67 3.61 29.81 13.24
N PRO A 68 2.60 30.44 13.84
CA PRO A 68 2.78 31.18 15.09
C PRO A 68 3.02 30.19 16.26
N VAL A 69 4.03 30.47 17.08
CA VAL A 69 4.38 29.66 18.25
C VAL A 69 4.46 30.52 19.50
N LYS A 70 4.00 29.98 20.64
CA LYS A 70 4.07 30.67 21.95
C LYS A 70 5.51 30.85 22.43
N SER A 71 6.40 29.94 22.06
CA SER A 71 7.83 29.99 22.38
C SER A 71 8.61 29.09 21.43
N ARG A 72 9.93 29.31 21.34
CA ARG A 72 10.85 28.45 20.59
C ARG A 72 10.77 26.99 21.03
N ALA A 73 10.72 26.75 22.34
CA ALA A 73 10.66 25.39 22.90
C ALA A 73 9.40 24.64 22.44
N ALA A 74 8.26 25.33 22.34
CA ALA A 74 7.00 24.73 21.89
C ALA A 74 7.04 24.27 20.42
N ALA A 75 7.89 24.88 19.59
CA ALA A 75 8.06 24.48 18.19
C ALA A 75 8.79 23.13 18.03
N PHE A 76 9.70 22.80 18.94
CA PHE A 76 10.55 21.59 18.85
C PHE A 76 10.08 20.44 19.72
N ARG A 77 9.39 20.74 20.82
CA ARG A 77 8.91 19.76 21.78
C ARG A 77 7.48 20.14 22.16
N PRO A 78 6.48 19.69 21.39
CA PRO A 78 5.11 19.86 21.83
C PRO A 78 4.95 19.21 23.21
N PRO A 79 4.23 19.84 24.15
CA PRO A 79 3.82 19.18 25.38
C PRO A 79 3.15 17.83 25.08
N ARG A 80 3.25 16.86 26.00
CA ARG A 80 2.66 15.53 25.81
C ARG A 80 1.19 15.64 25.36
N GLY A 81 0.86 15.04 24.23
CA GLY A 81 -0.49 15.05 23.65
C GLY A 81 -0.82 16.28 22.79
N MET A 82 0.13 17.20 22.55
CA MET A 82 -0.03 18.28 21.56
C MET A 82 0.59 17.89 20.21
N ILE A 83 0.00 18.42 19.14
CA ILE A 83 0.43 18.22 17.76
C ILE A 83 1.73 19.00 17.52
N ASP A 84 2.72 18.39 16.89
CA ASP A 84 3.97 19.07 16.53
C ASP A 84 3.77 20.02 15.34
N ILE A 85 4.66 21.00 15.21
CA ILE A 85 4.57 22.05 14.18
C ILE A 85 4.65 21.49 12.75
N VAL A 86 5.38 20.40 12.53
CA VAL A 86 5.53 19.81 11.19
C VAL A 86 4.23 19.12 10.78
N THR A 87 3.54 18.46 11.70
CA THR A 87 2.20 17.92 11.46
C THR A 87 1.22 19.04 11.08
N VAL A 88 1.25 20.20 11.76
CA VAL A 88 0.42 21.36 11.37
C VAL A 88 0.76 21.85 9.97
N VAL A 89 2.05 21.97 9.65
CA VAL A 89 2.52 22.37 8.30
C VAL A 89 2.03 21.38 7.24
N GLN A 90 2.12 20.07 7.51
CA GLN A 90 1.66 19.03 6.61
C GLN A 90 0.15 19.11 6.35
N TRP A 91 -0.66 19.43 7.36
CA TRP A 91 -2.09 19.68 7.19
C TRP A 91 -2.37 20.88 6.29
N ILE A 92 -1.69 22.00 6.53
CA ILE A 92 -1.83 23.22 5.70
C ILE A 92 -1.46 22.92 4.24
N LEU A 93 -0.35 22.20 4.01
CA LEU A 93 0.07 21.81 2.66
C LEU A 93 -0.93 20.88 1.99
N SER A 94 -1.46 19.90 2.71
CA SER A 94 -2.50 18.99 2.20
C SER A 94 -3.77 19.73 1.80
N ASP A 95 -4.22 20.68 2.63
CA ASP A 95 -5.42 21.47 2.36
C ASP A 95 -5.19 22.45 1.20
N LEU A 96 -4.01 23.05 1.09
CA LEU A 96 -3.64 23.88 -0.07
C LEU A 96 -3.68 23.06 -1.37
N VAL A 97 -3.07 21.88 -1.38
CA VAL A 97 -3.05 20.98 -2.54
C VAL A 97 -4.47 20.54 -2.91
N ARG A 98 -5.29 20.22 -1.92
CA ARG A 98 -6.70 19.89 -2.12
C ARG A 98 -7.47 21.08 -2.70
N ALA A 99 -7.26 22.28 -2.18
CA ALA A 99 -7.90 23.51 -2.67
C ALA A 99 -7.49 23.81 -4.13
N LEU A 100 -6.20 23.65 -4.45
CA LEU A 100 -5.70 23.79 -5.82
C LEU A 100 -6.33 22.74 -6.75
N ARG A 101 -6.40 21.47 -6.33
CA ARG A 101 -7.05 20.40 -7.10
C ARG A 101 -8.52 20.74 -7.40
N ILE A 102 -9.27 21.19 -6.39
CA ILE A 102 -10.68 21.55 -6.53
C ILE A 102 -10.86 22.76 -7.46
N SER A 103 -10.06 23.81 -7.26
CA SER A 103 -10.22 25.08 -7.99
C SER A 103 -9.72 25.04 -9.43
N THR A 104 -8.71 24.21 -9.73
CA THR A 104 -8.07 24.16 -11.05
C THR A 104 -8.41 22.91 -11.85
N GLY A 105 -8.93 21.86 -11.20
CA GLY A 105 -9.07 20.53 -11.81
C GLY A 105 -7.74 19.81 -12.07
N ALA A 106 -6.61 20.39 -11.65
CA ALA A 106 -5.30 19.78 -11.84
C ALA A 106 -5.18 18.46 -11.06
N ALA A 107 -4.62 17.42 -11.71
CA ALA A 107 -4.35 16.12 -11.11
C ALA A 107 -3.14 16.17 -10.17
N LEU A 108 -3.23 16.98 -9.10
CA LEU A 108 -2.21 17.07 -8.06
C LEU A 108 -2.34 15.87 -7.12
N ARG A 109 -1.23 15.22 -6.76
CA ARG A 109 -1.19 14.16 -5.74
C ARG A 109 -1.31 14.77 -4.34
N ASP A 110 -1.90 14.07 -3.37
CA ASP A 110 -1.87 14.47 -1.95
C ASP A 110 -0.41 14.57 -1.44
N VAL A 111 -0.18 15.43 -0.44
CA VAL A 111 1.15 15.66 0.18
C VAL A 111 1.16 15.11 1.61
N PRO A 112 1.35 13.80 1.77
CA PRO A 112 1.51 13.16 3.07
C PRO A 112 2.84 13.53 3.74
N TYR A 113 2.94 13.26 5.04
CA TYR A 113 4.08 13.65 5.88
C TYR A 113 5.41 13.04 5.40
N GLU A 114 5.36 11.81 4.94
CA GLU A 114 6.49 10.99 4.52
C GLU A 114 7.03 11.43 3.14
N MET A 115 6.23 12.18 2.38
CA MET A 115 6.68 12.86 1.17
C MET A 115 7.44 14.16 1.46
N LEU A 116 7.41 14.68 2.69
CA LEU A 116 8.23 15.83 3.05
C LEU A 116 9.71 15.42 3.08
N THR A 117 10.57 16.28 2.55
CA THR A 117 12.01 16.13 2.72
C THR A 117 12.30 16.06 4.21
N PRO A 118 12.96 15.01 4.71
CA PRO A 118 13.04 14.81 6.15
C PRO A 118 14.07 15.71 6.84
N VAL A 119 14.72 16.59 6.09
CA VAL A 119 15.55 17.66 6.61
C VAL A 119 14.85 18.96 6.23
N VAL A 120 14.11 19.54 7.17
CA VAL A 120 13.35 20.77 6.96
C VAL A 120 14.10 21.94 7.60
N PRO A 121 14.61 22.91 6.81
CA PRO A 121 15.22 24.11 7.35
C PRO A 121 14.13 25.02 7.95
N ALA A 122 14.41 25.59 9.12
CA ALA A 122 13.50 26.47 9.84
C ALA A 122 14.25 27.70 10.37
N SER A 123 13.56 28.84 10.43
CA SER A 123 14.05 30.04 11.09
C SER A 123 12.96 30.61 12.00
N PHE A 124 13.36 31.36 13.01
CA PHE A 124 12.46 32.05 13.93
C PHE A 124 12.50 33.54 13.64
N ALA A 125 11.36 34.19 13.79
CA ALA A 125 11.25 35.62 13.74
C ALA A 125 10.43 36.14 14.92
N SER A 126 10.66 37.40 15.26
CA SER A 126 9.82 38.17 16.17
C SER A 126 9.30 39.42 15.46
N GLY A 127 8.06 39.79 15.74
CA GLY A 127 7.39 40.96 15.17
C GLY A 127 5.87 40.81 15.22
N SER A 128 5.16 41.87 14.85
CA SER A 128 3.69 41.91 14.84
C SER A 128 3.09 41.50 13.50
N ASP A 129 3.87 41.58 12.41
CA ASP A 129 3.46 41.26 11.04
C ASP A 129 4.67 40.89 10.17
N TRP A 130 4.40 40.40 8.95
CA TRP A 130 5.43 39.94 8.01
C TRP A 130 6.49 41.02 7.69
N ALA A 131 6.06 42.28 7.53
CA ALA A 131 6.96 43.38 7.17
C ALA A 131 7.89 43.80 8.32
N SER A 132 7.49 43.51 9.57
CA SER A 132 8.25 43.83 10.79
C SER A 132 9.03 42.65 11.36
N PHE A 133 8.98 41.48 10.70
CA PHE A 133 9.68 40.30 11.18
C PHE A 133 11.20 40.46 11.13
N GLN A 134 11.82 40.37 12.30
CA GLN A 134 13.26 40.24 12.45
C GLN A 134 13.60 38.75 12.59
N PHE A 135 14.14 38.17 11.53
CA PHE A 135 14.57 36.78 11.50
C PHE A 135 15.90 36.58 12.23
N GLU A 136 16.02 35.47 12.95
CA GLU A 136 17.28 35.06 13.58
C GLU A 136 18.34 34.74 12.50
N ALA A 137 19.58 35.14 12.74
CA ALA A 137 20.71 34.82 11.87
C ALA A 137 21.05 33.32 11.84
N LYS A 138 20.66 32.56 12.88
CA LYS A 138 20.95 31.14 13.01
C LYS A 138 19.77 30.30 12.55
N GLU A 139 19.94 29.60 11.44
CA GLU A 139 19.00 28.58 10.95
C GLU A 139 18.98 27.37 11.88
N GLN A 140 17.81 26.73 11.93
CA GLN A 140 17.59 25.46 12.59
C GLN A 140 17.24 24.40 11.55
N THR A 141 17.52 23.14 11.88
CA THR A 141 17.16 21.99 11.05
C THR A 141 16.25 21.09 11.86
N LEU A 142 15.06 20.84 11.33
CA LEU A 142 14.15 19.81 11.81
C LEU A 142 14.47 18.50 11.07
N VAL A 143 14.73 17.43 11.82
CA VAL A 143 14.93 16.09 11.26
C VAL A 143 13.67 15.28 11.50
N LEU A 144 13.03 14.83 10.43
CA LEU A 144 11.79 14.06 10.49
C LEU A 144 12.09 12.57 10.72
N PRO A 145 11.22 11.84 11.45
CA PRO A 145 11.49 10.49 11.93
C PRO A 145 11.55 9.42 10.82
N HIS A 146 10.99 9.67 9.63
CA HIS A 146 10.94 8.70 8.53
C HIS A 146 12.29 8.46 7.81
N VAL A 147 13.39 9.06 8.28
CA VAL A 147 14.77 8.77 7.80
C VAL A 147 15.28 7.43 8.32
N ALA A 148 14.85 6.99 9.50
CA ALA A 148 15.51 5.91 10.23
C ALA A 148 15.27 4.49 9.65
N GLY A 149 14.38 4.32 8.68
CA GLY A 149 13.91 2.99 8.25
C GLY A 149 14.22 2.59 6.80
N HIS A 150 15.06 3.32 6.06
CA HIS A 150 15.22 3.14 4.60
C HIS A 150 16.61 2.66 4.15
N ILE A 151 17.41 2.07 5.04
CA ILE A 151 18.67 1.43 4.64
C ILE A 151 18.58 -0.05 5.03
N ASP A 152 17.96 -0.84 4.16
CA ASP A 152 18.13 -2.29 4.11
C ASP A 152 19.12 -2.57 2.97
N ASP A 153 20.40 -2.66 3.31
CA ASP A 153 21.53 -2.82 2.38
C ASP A 153 21.84 -4.30 2.07
N ASP A 154 21.06 -5.26 2.59
CA ASP A 154 21.43 -6.68 2.65
C ASP A 154 20.60 -7.62 1.75
N ALA A 155 19.95 -7.12 0.70
CA ALA A 155 19.26 -7.99 -0.25
C ALA A 155 20.24 -8.58 -1.29
N ASP A 156 20.43 -9.91 -1.28
CA ASP A 156 21.12 -10.63 -2.35
C ASP A 156 20.48 -10.29 -3.71
N GLU A 157 21.26 -9.67 -4.60
CA GLU A 157 20.84 -9.18 -5.91
C GLU A 157 20.28 -10.32 -6.77
N GLY A 158 20.85 -11.53 -6.66
CA GLY A 158 20.40 -12.71 -7.41
C GLY A 158 19.04 -13.22 -6.96
N GLU A 159 18.79 -13.27 -5.65
CA GLU A 159 17.49 -13.67 -5.10
C GLU A 159 16.41 -12.60 -5.37
N SER A 160 16.78 -11.33 -5.30
CA SER A 160 15.88 -10.20 -5.58
C SER A 160 15.42 -10.20 -7.03
N ARG A 161 16.35 -10.40 -7.98
CA ARG A 161 16.02 -10.55 -9.40
C ARG A 161 15.06 -11.71 -9.66
N ARG A 162 15.33 -12.88 -9.08
CA ARG A 162 14.46 -14.06 -9.24
C ARG A 162 13.05 -13.82 -8.70
N ARG A 163 12.93 -13.12 -7.56
CA ARG A 163 11.63 -12.74 -6.98
C ARG A 163 10.84 -11.80 -7.90
N VAL A 164 11.51 -10.83 -8.52
CA VAL A 164 10.91 -9.91 -9.50
C VAL A 164 10.47 -10.67 -10.76
N GLU A 165 11.32 -11.55 -11.29
CA GLU A 165 11.01 -12.40 -12.46
C GLU A 165 9.75 -13.24 -12.24
N VAL A 166 9.68 -13.94 -11.11
CA VAL A 166 8.51 -14.75 -10.73
C VAL A 166 7.27 -13.87 -10.56
N GLY A 167 7.37 -12.76 -9.84
CA GLY A 167 6.25 -11.83 -9.62
C GLY A 167 5.70 -11.27 -10.93
N PHE A 168 6.58 -10.81 -11.82
CA PHE A 168 6.21 -10.27 -13.12
C PHE A 168 5.55 -11.32 -14.02
N PHE A 169 6.10 -12.53 -14.06
CA PHE A 169 5.52 -13.63 -14.85
C PHE A 169 4.12 -14.00 -14.36
N GLU A 170 3.94 -14.14 -13.04
CA GLU A 170 2.65 -14.46 -12.42
C GLU A 170 1.61 -13.35 -12.65
N LEU A 171 1.99 -12.07 -12.48
CA LEU A 171 1.11 -10.92 -12.80
C LEU A 171 0.69 -10.92 -14.27
N SER A 172 1.64 -11.14 -15.18
CA SER A 172 1.38 -11.14 -16.63
C SER A 172 0.41 -12.24 -17.05
N ARG A 173 0.32 -13.32 -16.27
CA ARG A 173 -0.63 -14.43 -16.46
C ARG A 173 -1.96 -14.23 -15.72
N GLY A 174 -2.14 -13.09 -15.05
CA GLY A 174 -3.34 -12.75 -14.29
C GLY A 174 -3.48 -13.47 -12.95
N SER A 175 -2.38 -13.99 -12.39
CA SER A 175 -2.36 -14.80 -11.16
C SER A 175 -3.05 -14.07 -10.01
N MET A 176 -4.15 -14.64 -9.50
CA MET A 176 -4.96 -14.00 -8.46
C MET A 176 -4.21 -13.79 -7.16
N HIS A 177 -3.43 -14.78 -6.73
CA HIS A 177 -2.56 -14.66 -5.58
C HIS A 177 -1.63 -13.43 -5.70
N MET A 178 -1.07 -13.19 -6.89
CA MET A 178 -0.15 -12.10 -7.10
C MET A 178 -0.84 -10.74 -7.14
N VAL A 179 -2.04 -10.64 -7.72
CA VAL A 179 -2.86 -9.41 -7.67
C VAL A 179 -3.26 -9.05 -6.24
N ILE A 180 -3.65 -10.04 -5.44
CA ILE A 180 -3.94 -9.83 -4.01
C ILE A 180 -2.70 -9.32 -3.28
N ARG A 181 -1.54 -9.94 -3.53
CA ARG A 181 -0.27 -9.52 -2.92
C ARG A 181 0.13 -8.12 -3.37
N ASP A 182 -0.09 -7.78 -4.64
CA ASP A 182 0.13 -6.44 -5.17
C ASP A 182 -0.70 -5.41 -4.40
N HIS A 183 -1.99 -5.66 -4.15
CA HIS A 183 -2.81 -4.76 -3.32
C HIS A 183 -2.32 -4.64 -1.87
N ILE A 184 -1.81 -5.72 -1.25
CA ILE A 184 -1.19 -5.62 0.08
C ILE A 184 0.07 -4.74 0.00
N SER A 185 0.95 -4.99 -0.97
CA SER A 185 2.17 -4.22 -1.19
C SER A 185 1.88 -2.75 -1.51
N ALA A 186 0.84 -2.48 -2.30
CA ALA A 186 0.36 -1.13 -2.59
C ALA A 186 -0.19 -0.45 -1.33
N GLY A 187 -0.88 -1.20 -0.46
CA GLY A 187 -1.35 -0.71 0.83
C GLY A 187 -0.19 -0.33 1.76
N VAL A 188 0.84 -1.18 1.85
CA VAL A 188 2.07 -0.89 2.60
C VAL A 188 2.78 0.32 2.01
N ALA A 189 2.96 0.38 0.69
CA ALA A 189 3.60 1.51 0.03
C ALA A 189 2.83 2.82 0.26
N ALA A 190 1.50 2.79 0.20
CA ALA A 190 0.66 3.93 0.51
C ALA A 190 0.80 4.35 1.98
N ALA A 191 0.85 3.40 2.92
CA ALA A 191 1.08 3.68 4.33
C ALA A 191 2.46 4.29 4.59
N THR A 192 3.52 3.74 4.00
CA THR A 192 4.89 4.28 4.08
C THR A 192 4.99 5.66 3.44
N GLN A 193 4.15 5.93 2.45
CA GLN A 193 4.05 7.25 1.84
C GLN A 193 3.09 8.15 2.61
N GLY A 194 2.39 7.71 3.66
CA GLY A 194 1.40 8.47 4.43
C GLY A 194 0.04 8.67 3.80
N ASP A 195 -0.22 8.05 2.65
CA ASP A 195 -1.56 7.97 2.10
C ASP A 195 -2.38 6.89 2.81
N ARG A 196 -2.78 7.22 4.04
CA ARG A 196 -3.49 6.33 4.96
C ARG A 196 -4.84 5.85 4.41
N ARG A 197 -5.52 6.68 3.60
CA ARG A 197 -6.80 6.28 2.99
C ARG A 197 -6.57 5.24 1.92
N SER A 198 -5.63 5.48 1.00
CA SER A 198 -5.29 4.52 -0.04
C SER A 198 -4.73 3.23 0.56
N ALA A 199 -4.00 3.31 1.69
CA ALA A 199 -3.55 2.14 2.43
C ALA A 199 -4.72 1.25 2.88
N VAL A 200 -5.66 1.81 3.66
CA VAL A 200 -6.85 1.08 4.14
C VAL A 200 -7.68 0.53 2.99
N VAL A 201 -7.89 1.32 1.92
CA VAL A 201 -8.64 0.87 0.74
C VAL A 201 -7.94 -0.29 0.04
N SER A 202 -6.62 -0.23 -0.11
CA SER A 202 -5.84 -1.30 -0.75
C SER A 202 -5.88 -2.60 0.06
N PHE A 203 -5.76 -2.52 1.39
CA PHE A 203 -5.93 -3.69 2.26
C PHE A 203 -7.34 -4.28 2.17
N ALA A 204 -8.37 -3.43 2.12
CA ALA A 204 -9.75 -3.88 1.96
C ALA A 204 -9.98 -4.57 0.61
N ILE A 205 -9.46 -4.00 -0.48
CA ILE A 205 -9.49 -4.61 -1.81
C ILE A 205 -8.79 -5.97 -1.78
N ALA A 206 -7.59 -6.07 -1.20
CA ALA A 206 -6.88 -7.34 -1.11
C ALA A 206 -7.71 -8.42 -0.39
N CYS A 207 -8.32 -8.10 0.75
CA CYS A 207 -9.15 -9.03 1.50
C CYS A 207 -10.41 -9.45 0.74
N GLU A 208 -11.17 -8.49 0.19
CA GLU A 208 -12.43 -8.76 -0.50
C GLU A 208 -12.18 -9.51 -1.82
N LEU A 209 -11.14 -9.12 -2.56
CA LEU A 209 -10.72 -9.81 -3.77
C LEU A 209 -10.27 -11.25 -3.47
N PHE A 210 -9.54 -11.48 -2.38
CA PHE A 210 -9.18 -12.85 -1.95
C PHE A 210 -10.44 -13.63 -1.67
N LEU A 211 -11.31 -13.14 -0.78
CA LEU A 211 -12.52 -13.85 -0.39
C LEU A 211 -13.38 -14.18 -1.61
N ASP A 212 -13.78 -13.19 -2.39
CA ASP A 212 -14.69 -13.41 -3.52
C ASP A 212 -14.06 -14.31 -4.59
N SER A 213 -12.80 -14.10 -4.95
CA SER A 213 -12.14 -14.94 -5.97
C SER A 213 -11.92 -16.36 -5.48
N LEU A 214 -11.64 -16.55 -4.18
CA LEU A 214 -11.54 -17.87 -3.56
C LEU A 214 -12.88 -18.61 -3.62
N LEU A 215 -13.99 -17.97 -3.25
CA LEU A 215 -15.29 -18.62 -3.34
C LEU A 215 -15.62 -19.00 -4.78
N ALA A 216 -15.35 -18.10 -5.74
CA ALA A 216 -15.57 -18.36 -7.15
C ALA A 216 -14.75 -19.58 -7.62
N ALA A 217 -13.48 -19.69 -7.22
CA ALA A 217 -12.63 -20.83 -7.53
C ALA A 217 -13.10 -22.15 -6.89
N LEU A 218 -13.60 -22.10 -5.65
CA LEU A 218 -14.18 -23.28 -4.99
C LEU A 218 -15.41 -23.79 -5.76
N LEU A 219 -16.29 -22.88 -6.21
CA LEU A 219 -17.48 -23.24 -7.00
C LEU A 219 -17.11 -23.78 -8.38
N TRP A 220 -16.10 -23.17 -9.03
CA TRP A 220 -15.54 -23.67 -10.28
C TRP A 220 -15.01 -25.11 -10.14
N GLU A 221 -14.26 -25.39 -9.08
CA GLU A 221 -13.74 -26.74 -8.83
C GLU A 221 -14.84 -27.73 -8.42
N GLU A 222 -15.93 -27.25 -7.81
CA GLU A 222 -17.19 -27.99 -7.58
C GLU A 222 -17.98 -28.26 -8.87
N GLY A 223 -17.52 -27.76 -10.03
CA GLY A 223 -18.13 -27.97 -11.34
C GLY A 223 -19.33 -27.07 -11.62
N LYS A 224 -19.48 -25.97 -10.89
CA LYS A 224 -20.54 -24.99 -11.14
C LYS A 224 -20.30 -24.24 -12.45
N THR A 225 -21.38 -24.03 -13.18
CA THR A 225 -21.39 -23.10 -14.31
C THR A 225 -21.26 -21.65 -13.82
N PRO A 226 -20.77 -20.72 -14.65
CA PRO A 226 -20.76 -19.29 -14.32
C PRO A 226 -22.11 -18.78 -13.80
N GLU A 227 -23.21 -19.23 -14.40
CA GLU A 227 -24.58 -18.85 -14.04
C GLU A 227 -24.98 -19.33 -12.64
N GLU A 228 -24.73 -20.60 -12.32
CA GLU A 228 -25.00 -21.13 -10.98
C GLU A 228 -24.10 -20.51 -9.91
N ALA A 229 -22.86 -20.14 -10.28
CA ALA A 229 -21.88 -19.60 -9.36
C ALA A 229 -22.14 -18.15 -8.96
N VAL A 230 -23.07 -17.43 -9.60
CA VAL A 230 -23.47 -16.07 -9.19
C VAL A 230 -24.39 -16.08 -7.97
N GLU A 231 -25.12 -17.16 -7.70
CA GLU A 231 -26.13 -17.21 -6.63
C GLU A 231 -25.64 -16.72 -5.25
N PRO A 232 -24.44 -17.09 -4.76
CA PRO A 232 -23.93 -16.58 -3.49
C PRO A 232 -23.68 -15.06 -3.46
N TRP A 233 -23.59 -14.42 -4.63
CA TRP A 233 -23.42 -12.98 -4.76
C TRP A 233 -24.71 -12.15 -4.68
N ARG A 234 -25.87 -12.81 -4.72
CA ARG A 234 -27.15 -12.17 -4.40
C ARG A 234 -27.32 -11.85 -2.91
N ALA A 235 -26.45 -12.41 -2.05
CA ALA A 235 -26.39 -12.01 -0.66
C ALA A 235 -25.89 -10.56 -0.53
N PRO A 236 -26.55 -9.69 0.25
CA PRO A 236 -26.31 -8.24 0.25
C PRO A 236 -24.97 -7.82 0.88
N SER A 237 -24.23 -8.72 1.53
CA SER A 237 -22.94 -8.38 2.12
C SER A 237 -21.94 -9.52 2.04
N VAL A 238 -20.67 -9.16 1.79
CA VAL A 238 -19.53 -10.09 1.81
C VAL A 238 -19.42 -10.84 3.14
N VAL A 239 -19.71 -10.18 4.27
CA VAL A 239 -19.69 -10.82 5.60
C VAL A 239 -20.71 -11.95 5.69
N ARG A 240 -21.92 -11.76 5.15
CA ARG A 240 -22.93 -12.81 5.12
C ARG A 240 -22.51 -13.96 4.21
N ARG A 241 -21.95 -13.64 3.03
CA ARG A 241 -21.39 -14.63 2.10
C ARG A 241 -20.34 -15.51 2.78
N VAL A 242 -19.40 -14.88 3.48
CA VAL A 242 -18.32 -15.57 4.18
C VAL A 242 -18.84 -16.55 5.24
N LYS A 243 -19.85 -16.14 6.02
CA LYS A 243 -20.46 -16.99 7.05
C LYS A 243 -21.16 -18.22 6.49
N LEU A 244 -21.76 -18.11 5.30
CA LEU A 244 -22.59 -19.17 4.72
C LEU A 244 -21.77 -20.15 3.88
N GLU A 245 -20.79 -19.67 3.12
CA GLU A 245 -20.24 -20.45 2.02
C GLU A 245 -18.93 -21.19 2.34
N TYR A 246 -18.13 -20.72 3.31
CA TYR A 246 -16.75 -21.21 3.47
C TYR A 246 -16.64 -22.40 4.43
N ALA A 247 -17.41 -22.41 5.51
CA ALA A 247 -17.31 -23.43 6.55
C ALA A 247 -17.55 -24.85 5.99
N ALA A 248 -18.57 -25.02 5.13
CA ALA A 248 -18.89 -26.31 4.52
C ALA A 248 -17.84 -26.75 3.48
N ARG A 249 -17.11 -25.81 2.90
CA ARG A 249 -16.12 -26.07 1.84
C ARG A 249 -14.76 -26.36 2.43
N ILE A 250 -14.14 -25.35 3.00
CA ILE A 250 -12.74 -25.38 3.46
C ILE A 250 -12.61 -25.47 4.98
N GLY A 251 -13.71 -25.69 5.71
CA GLY A 251 -13.76 -25.89 7.17
C GLY A 251 -13.30 -24.68 7.99
N GLY A 252 -13.20 -24.85 9.30
CA GLY A 252 -12.73 -23.80 10.22
C GLY A 252 -13.86 -22.98 10.83
N SER A 253 -13.51 -22.02 11.68
CA SER A 253 -14.46 -21.13 12.36
C SER A 253 -14.63 -19.83 11.58
N TRP A 254 -15.84 -19.59 11.07
CA TRP A 254 -16.20 -18.40 10.28
C TRP A 254 -17.19 -17.51 11.05
N ASN A 255 -16.95 -17.36 12.35
CA ASN A 255 -17.81 -16.56 13.22
C ASN A 255 -17.13 -15.22 13.55
N PRO A 256 -17.62 -14.08 13.05
CA PRO A 256 -17.03 -12.77 13.32
C PRO A 256 -17.22 -12.30 14.76
N ASN A 257 -18.05 -12.99 15.56
CA ASN A 257 -18.27 -12.68 16.97
C ASN A 257 -17.29 -13.42 17.90
N LYS A 258 -16.35 -14.21 17.35
CA LYS A 258 -15.31 -14.91 18.12
C LYS A 258 -13.95 -14.36 17.73
N PRO A 259 -13.01 -14.18 18.69
CA PRO A 259 -11.66 -13.74 18.37
C PRO A 259 -11.01 -14.57 17.27
N GLY A 260 -10.34 -13.90 16.34
CA GLY A 260 -9.62 -14.52 15.23
C GLY A 260 -9.69 -13.71 13.93
N PRO A 261 -9.08 -14.23 12.86
CA PRO A 261 -8.83 -13.46 11.63
C PRO A 261 -10.07 -12.85 10.99
N LEU A 262 -11.23 -13.51 11.11
CA LEU A 262 -12.48 -12.98 10.56
C LEU A 262 -13.05 -11.80 11.38
N ALA A 263 -12.94 -11.86 12.71
CA ALA A 263 -13.37 -10.76 13.58
C ALA A 263 -12.44 -9.55 13.43
N ASP A 264 -11.13 -9.81 13.30
CA ASP A 264 -10.12 -8.77 13.10
C ASP A 264 -10.30 -8.10 11.73
N TRP A 265 -10.52 -8.87 10.66
CA TRP A 265 -10.86 -8.33 9.34
C TRP A 265 -12.12 -7.45 9.37
N LEU A 266 -13.19 -7.92 10.00
CA LEU A 266 -14.42 -7.13 10.10
C LEU A 266 -14.18 -5.81 10.85
N THR A 267 -13.47 -5.88 11.96
CA THR A 267 -13.26 -4.73 12.86
C THR A 267 -12.26 -3.73 12.30
N HIS A 268 -11.14 -4.21 11.81
CA HIS A 268 -9.99 -3.37 11.46
C HIS A 268 -9.89 -3.07 9.97
N VAL A 269 -10.52 -3.86 9.09
CA VAL A 269 -10.51 -3.59 7.65
C VAL A 269 -11.87 -3.08 7.18
N VAL A 270 -12.93 -3.89 7.32
CA VAL A 270 -14.25 -3.55 6.77
C VAL A 270 -14.83 -2.30 7.43
N ASN A 271 -14.88 -2.26 8.76
CA ASN A 271 -15.46 -1.12 9.48
C ASN A 271 -14.64 0.17 9.30
N VAL A 272 -13.31 0.06 9.31
CA VAL A 272 -12.43 1.22 9.08
C VAL A 272 -12.62 1.74 7.66
N ARG A 273 -12.59 0.86 6.65
CA ARG A 273 -12.86 1.22 5.25
C ARG A 273 -14.22 1.90 5.08
N ASN A 274 -15.28 1.32 5.64
CA ASN A 274 -16.62 1.91 5.57
C ASN A 274 -16.65 3.28 6.21
N SER A 275 -16.02 3.43 7.37
CA SER A 275 -15.94 4.72 8.06
C SER A 275 -15.17 5.76 7.21
N VAL A 276 -14.01 5.40 6.65
CA VAL A 276 -13.22 6.28 5.78
C VAL A 276 -14.00 6.71 4.53
N LEU A 277 -14.64 5.77 3.83
CA LEU A 277 -15.39 6.07 2.60
C LEU A 277 -16.66 6.88 2.86
N HIS A 278 -17.43 6.56 3.90
CA HIS A 278 -18.73 7.19 4.12
C HIS A 278 -18.66 8.48 4.93
N SER A 279 -17.67 8.64 5.81
CA SER A 279 -17.50 9.89 6.58
C SER A 279 -16.47 10.84 5.96
N GLY A 280 -15.63 10.35 5.04
CA GLY A 280 -14.52 11.12 4.46
C GLY A 280 -13.33 11.34 5.42
N ARG A 281 -13.38 10.81 6.65
CA ARG A 281 -12.30 10.99 7.63
C ARG A 281 -10.98 10.37 7.16
N SER A 282 -9.87 10.89 7.68
CA SER A 282 -8.57 10.21 7.56
C SER A 282 -8.47 9.15 8.66
N PRO A 283 -8.03 7.92 8.37
CA PRO A 283 -7.64 6.99 9.42
C PRO A 283 -6.34 7.44 10.08
N ASP A 284 -6.12 7.04 11.34
CA ASP A 284 -4.85 7.24 12.04
C ASP A 284 -3.85 6.10 11.77
N ASP A 285 -2.59 6.25 12.23
CA ASP A 285 -1.55 5.26 11.98
C ASP A 285 -1.85 3.89 12.62
N VAL A 286 -2.50 3.88 13.79
CA VAL A 286 -2.86 2.66 14.51
C VAL A 286 -3.95 1.91 13.75
N GLU A 287 -4.92 2.62 13.17
CA GLU A 287 -5.94 2.04 12.31
C GLU A 287 -5.34 1.46 11.03
N VAL A 288 -4.37 2.13 10.42
CA VAL A 288 -3.65 1.63 9.22
C VAL A 288 -2.85 0.38 9.54
N GLU A 289 -2.06 0.40 10.62
CA GLU A 289 -1.26 -0.75 11.08
C GLU A 289 -2.15 -1.95 11.37
N ARG A 290 -3.23 -1.76 12.14
CA ARG A 290 -4.20 -2.83 12.42
C ARG A 290 -4.92 -3.34 11.18
N SER A 291 -5.17 -2.47 10.20
CA SER A 291 -5.73 -2.88 8.90
C SER A 291 -4.76 -3.80 8.16
N SER A 292 -3.48 -3.44 8.13
CA SER A 292 -2.41 -4.24 7.51
C SER A 292 -2.28 -5.60 8.20
N ASP A 293 -2.19 -5.61 9.52
CA ASP A 293 -2.07 -6.84 10.31
C ASP A 293 -3.29 -7.76 10.14
N ALA A 294 -4.49 -7.20 10.20
CA ALA A 294 -5.72 -7.96 10.00
C ALA A 294 -5.82 -8.51 8.57
N ALA A 295 -5.41 -7.75 7.56
CA ALA A 295 -5.36 -8.22 6.18
C ALA A 295 -4.38 -9.39 6.03
N GLY A 296 -3.16 -9.25 6.54
CA GLY A 296 -2.15 -10.31 6.53
C GLY A 296 -2.61 -11.57 7.28
N ALA A 297 -3.21 -11.40 8.47
CA ALA A 297 -3.76 -12.50 9.27
C ALA A 297 -4.90 -13.23 8.55
N LEU A 298 -5.79 -12.50 7.88
CA LEU A 298 -6.84 -13.10 7.06
C LEU A 298 -6.24 -13.87 5.88
N THR A 299 -5.33 -13.29 5.11
CA THR A 299 -4.73 -14.00 3.96
C THR A 299 -3.97 -15.25 4.39
N ASN A 300 -3.27 -15.20 5.50
CA ASN A 300 -2.57 -16.35 6.09
C ASN A 300 -3.57 -17.42 6.56
N HIS A 301 -4.69 -17.01 7.16
CA HIS A 301 -5.76 -17.92 7.53
C HIS A 301 -6.33 -18.66 6.32
N LEU A 302 -6.65 -17.94 5.23
CA LEU A 302 -7.19 -18.50 3.99
C LEU A 302 -6.21 -19.46 3.32
N ALA A 303 -4.92 -19.07 3.20
CA ALA A 303 -3.87 -19.94 2.68
C ALA A 303 -3.75 -21.23 3.50
N ARG A 304 -3.74 -21.14 4.84
CA ARG A 304 -3.75 -22.31 5.71
C ARG A 304 -4.97 -23.20 5.48
N ARG A 305 -6.18 -22.64 5.37
CA ARG A 305 -7.41 -23.45 5.11
C ARG A 305 -7.34 -24.18 3.78
N LEU A 306 -6.80 -23.55 2.74
CA LEU A 306 -6.58 -24.16 1.43
C LEU A 306 -5.57 -25.31 1.48
N VAL A 307 -4.41 -25.10 2.11
CA VAL A 307 -3.39 -26.14 2.30
C VAL A 307 -3.98 -27.33 3.07
N LEU A 308 -4.83 -27.09 4.08
CA LEU A 308 -5.49 -28.18 4.82
C LEU A 308 -6.60 -28.88 4.03
N SER A 309 -7.14 -28.23 2.99
CA SER A 309 -8.22 -28.74 2.14
C SER A 309 -7.72 -29.22 0.77
N TRP A 310 -6.41 -29.36 0.60
CA TRP A 310 -5.75 -29.63 -0.69
C TRP A 310 -6.25 -30.89 -1.41
N GLN A 311 -6.74 -31.90 -0.68
CA GLN A 311 -7.28 -33.13 -1.27
C GLN A 311 -8.67 -32.91 -1.89
N LYS A 312 -9.43 -31.96 -1.35
CA LYS A 312 -10.77 -31.62 -1.83
C LYS A 312 -10.73 -30.53 -2.91
N TYR A 313 -9.82 -29.57 -2.76
CA TYR A 313 -9.68 -28.43 -3.66
C TYR A 313 -8.23 -28.22 -4.16
N PRO A 314 -7.61 -29.23 -4.81
CA PRO A 314 -6.24 -29.10 -5.31
C PRO A 314 -6.06 -27.98 -6.34
N LYS A 315 -7.04 -27.75 -7.22
CA LYS A 315 -6.96 -26.71 -8.26
C LYS A 315 -7.05 -25.33 -7.65
N THR A 316 -8.03 -25.10 -6.78
CA THR A 316 -8.21 -23.83 -6.06
C THR A 316 -6.97 -23.52 -5.23
N MET A 317 -6.41 -24.51 -4.53
CA MET A 317 -5.16 -24.32 -3.79
C MET A 317 -4.04 -23.82 -4.72
N ALA A 318 -3.88 -24.42 -5.90
CA ALA A 318 -2.86 -24.03 -6.86
C ALA A 318 -3.03 -22.62 -7.45
N VAL A 319 -4.25 -22.08 -7.46
CA VAL A 319 -4.52 -20.69 -7.89
C VAL A 319 -4.10 -19.66 -6.83
N PHE A 320 -4.21 -20.00 -5.54
CA PHE A 320 -4.10 -19.00 -4.45
C PHE A 320 -2.88 -19.18 -3.53
N VAL A 321 -2.19 -20.31 -3.60
CA VAL A 321 -1.15 -20.69 -2.63
C VAL A 321 0.16 -20.96 -3.35
N GLY A 322 1.25 -20.37 -2.86
CA GLY A 322 2.59 -20.66 -3.35
C GLY A 322 3.33 -21.72 -2.51
N HIS A 323 4.50 -22.14 -3.00
CA HIS A 323 5.38 -23.10 -2.30
C HIS A 323 5.68 -22.68 -0.85
N LYS A 324 5.90 -21.38 -0.58
CA LYS A 324 6.14 -20.85 0.77
C LYS A 324 5.00 -21.20 1.75
N SER A 325 3.76 -20.97 1.35
CA SER A 325 2.60 -21.25 2.21
C SER A 325 2.40 -22.74 2.46
N VAL A 326 2.77 -23.60 1.51
CA VAL A 326 2.81 -25.06 1.74
C VAL A 326 3.84 -25.38 2.82
N SER A 327 5.05 -24.84 2.72
CA SER A 327 6.09 -25.04 3.73
C SER A 327 5.69 -24.52 5.12
N GLU A 328 4.91 -23.44 5.20
CA GLU A 328 4.45 -22.83 6.46
C GLU A 328 3.27 -23.58 7.11
N HIS A 329 2.41 -24.23 6.34
CA HIS A 329 1.13 -24.76 6.84
C HIS A 329 0.95 -26.26 6.69
N ALA A 330 1.70 -26.91 5.79
CA ALA A 330 1.67 -28.35 5.66
C ALA A 330 2.35 -29.03 6.84
N SER A 331 1.89 -30.23 7.18
CA SER A 331 2.68 -31.10 8.04
C SER A 331 3.88 -31.64 7.27
N LYS A 332 5.02 -31.85 7.94
CA LYS A 332 6.24 -32.41 7.32
C LYS A 332 5.99 -33.69 6.53
N LYS A 333 5.04 -34.52 6.98
CA LYS A 333 4.67 -35.78 6.32
C LYS A 333 3.96 -35.59 4.98
N ARG A 334 3.24 -34.48 4.79
CA ARG A 334 2.40 -34.23 3.61
C ARG A 334 2.95 -33.13 2.68
N ALA A 335 3.99 -32.42 3.10
CA ALA A 335 4.54 -31.29 2.35
C ALA A 335 4.88 -31.68 0.89
N ASP A 336 5.63 -32.76 0.69
CA ASP A 336 6.05 -33.20 -0.65
C ASP A 336 4.86 -33.56 -1.55
N ASP A 337 3.82 -34.19 -1.02
CA ASP A 337 2.61 -34.53 -1.78
C ASP A 337 1.82 -33.26 -2.14
N ILE A 338 1.75 -32.30 -1.23
CA ILE A 338 1.07 -31.02 -1.47
C ILE A 338 1.85 -30.20 -2.49
N HIS A 339 3.18 -30.14 -2.41
CA HIS A 339 4.03 -29.49 -3.42
C HIS A 339 3.84 -30.14 -4.80
N ARG A 340 3.85 -31.47 -4.88
CA ARG A 340 3.58 -32.18 -6.13
C ARG A 340 2.18 -31.84 -6.68
N SER A 341 1.17 -31.80 -5.82
CA SER A 341 -0.19 -31.40 -6.23
C SER A 341 -0.22 -29.96 -6.72
N LEU A 342 0.48 -29.04 -6.04
CA LEU A 342 0.59 -27.65 -6.42
C LEU A 342 1.17 -27.50 -7.83
N ASP A 343 2.29 -28.17 -8.09
CA ASP A 343 2.97 -28.11 -9.39
C ASP A 343 2.09 -28.66 -10.51
N VAL A 344 1.44 -29.81 -10.29
CA VAL A 344 0.54 -30.45 -11.27
C VAL A 344 -0.64 -29.56 -11.64
N HIS A 345 -1.23 -28.85 -10.67
CA HIS A 345 -2.46 -28.07 -10.91
C HIS A 345 -2.20 -26.59 -11.21
N SER A 346 -0.98 -26.08 -11.02
CA SER A 346 -0.62 -24.67 -11.29
C SER A 346 -0.95 -24.22 -12.70
N ALA A 347 -0.84 -25.11 -13.70
CA ALA A 347 -1.19 -24.83 -15.09
C ALA A 347 -2.69 -24.51 -15.29
N LEU A 348 -3.56 -25.01 -14.41
CA LEU A 348 -5.02 -24.85 -14.49
C LEU A 348 -5.48 -23.46 -14.03
N ALA A 349 -4.59 -22.60 -13.52
CA ALA A 349 -4.92 -21.23 -13.20
C ALA A 349 -5.45 -20.46 -14.43
N VAL A 350 -4.96 -20.79 -15.63
CA VAL A 350 -5.45 -20.21 -16.89
C VAL A 350 -6.91 -20.58 -17.15
N ASP A 351 -7.29 -21.84 -16.88
CA ASP A 351 -8.68 -22.31 -17.04
C ASP A 351 -9.62 -21.58 -16.07
N PHE A 352 -9.17 -21.40 -14.82
CA PHE A 352 -9.92 -20.63 -13.84
C PHE A 352 -10.09 -19.16 -14.28
N HIS A 353 -9.07 -18.52 -14.85
CA HIS A 353 -9.18 -17.12 -15.30
C HIS A 353 -10.23 -16.97 -16.40
N SER A 354 -10.21 -17.86 -17.41
CA SER A 354 -11.22 -17.87 -18.47
C SER A 354 -12.64 -18.06 -17.92
N TRP A 355 -12.82 -19.02 -17.00
CA TRP A 355 -14.10 -19.25 -16.34
C TRP A 355 -14.53 -18.05 -15.47
N ARG A 356 -13.59 -17.43 -14.74
CA ARG A 356 -13.85 -16.28 -13.88
C ARG A 356 -14.30 -15.07 -14.69
N ASP A 357 -13.70 -14.84 -15.85
CA ASP A 357 -14.08 -13.71 -16.70
C ASP A 357 -15.51 -13.88 -17.25
N GLN A 358 -15.92 -15.12 -17.57
CA GLN A 358 -17.32 -15.43 -17.90
C GLN A 358 -18.25 -15.20 -16.69
N TRP A 359 -17.86 -15.69 -15.51
CA TRP A 359 -18.61 -15.48 -14.27
C TRP A 359 -18.77 -14.00 -13.91
N LEU A 360 -17.73 -13.19 -14.06
CA LEU A 360 -17.79 -11.74 -13.85
C LEU A 360 -18.76 -11.06 -14.84
N ALA A 361 -18.78 -11.50 -16.10
CA ALA A 361 -19.71 -10.98 -17.11
C ALA A 361 -21.17 -11.32 -16.74
N VAL A 362 -21.44 -12.56 -16.29
CA VAL A 362 -22.78 -12.95 -15.83
C VAL A 362 -23.18 -12.17 -14.59
N ARG A 363 -22.27 -12.01 -13.61
CA ARG A 363 -22.52 -11.24 -12.39
C ARG A 363 -22.88 -9.78 -12.68
N ALA A 364 -22.13 -9.15 -13.58
CA ALA A 364 -22.43 -7.78 -14.00
C ALA A 364 -23.79 -7.67 -14.70
N ALA A 365 -24.23 -8.70 -15.44
CA ALA A 365 -25.55 -8.72 -16.05
C ALA A 365 -26.68 -8.88 -15.02
N ASP A 366 -26.49 -9.74 -14.00
CA ASP A 366 -27.46 -9.95 -12.89
C ASP A 366 -27.62 -8.65 -12.07
N GLU A 367 -26.52 -7.94 -11.77
CA GLU A 367 -26.53 -6.65 -11.06
C GLU A 367 -27.27 -5.52 -11.81
N ASN A 368 -27.43 -5.62 -13.14
CA ASN A 368 -28.15 -4.65 -13.97
C ASN A 368 -29.62 -5.04 -14.24
N ALA A 369 -30.05 -6.22 -13.79
CA ALA A 369 -31.40 -6.73 -13.98
C ALA A 369 -32.36 -6.38 -12.81
N ASP A 370 -31.79 -6.02 -11.66
CA ASP A 370 -32.47 -5.42 -10.49
C ASP A 370 -32.46 -3.89 -10.57
#